data_AF-A0A016SK36-F1
#
_entry.id   AF-A0A016SK36-F1
#
_cell.length_a   1.000
_cell.length_b   1.000
_cell.length_c   1.000
_cell.angle_alpha   90.00
_cell.angle_beta   90.00
_cell.angle_gamma   90.00
#
_symmetry.space_group_name_H-M   'P 1'
#
loop_
_entity.id
_entity.type
_entity.pdbx_description
1 polymer ?
#
loop_
_entity_poly.entity_id
_entity_poly.type
_entity_poly.pdbx_seq_one_letter_code
_entity_poly.pdbx_strand_id
1 'polypeptide(L)'
;MDSLLDPHRFRVDRLPSPAFMPREDDYADLLRSPDFDVRLQTFNRLTAISRRDPDWFSNCPRKGELFKNIDRILADDRWEVQHQCIKFLQEAMPTFGSNLEYCVCYLMPNLVPKLGSSKITVRKISVQAIQTFLRQKPDALGPILKTLSNFLLTSTERATKTEVVREFPAMFIPELVQCDWSLFLDAMTKLMATSESESAECAAIAAKKLEVYLGKDTFNRLLSDLSASQQKDYMRFSKNIVIAAEPQAATSQSVVNRSSMKIASGERRFRFGIVPSIVAAMVIDNSDSVTRISGLEKWKQLIENITPEEITRLVPHLHSYLISLSNVLTDLNFKVVVLTLDVVRLTVNRLKSHMEAHLQQTISLLAQHFGNQKAVIKQLIMMTCMDLFQNVNPKAVVGVLCVYLEHRNSRVREEVVNILTSALMITSPSRINFTAVVNLLIPLLLDPKRRVRLAAFEHLSVVAYLMNGKVETLLRAVRDAEARHSAKGLTAAVMVCLSCFC
;
A
#
# COMPACT_ATOMS: atom_id res chain seq x y z
N MET A 1 29.76 -14.00 26.66
CA MET A 1 30.24 -12.63 26.34
C MET A 1 30.48 -12.66 24.85
N ASP A 2 29.44 -12.35 24.09
CA ASP A 2 29.34 -12.86 22.73
C ASP A 2 29.68 -11.74 21.76
N SER A 3 30.85 -11.91 21.13
CA SER A 3 31.35 -11.03 20.09
C SER A 3 30.33 -10.93 18.96
N LEU A 4 30.15 -9.72 18.44
CA LEU A 4 29.09 -9.38 17.50
C LEU A 4 29.15 -10.15 16.18
N LEU A 5 30.14 -10.98 15.87
CA LEU A 5 30.20 -11.74 14.62
C LEU A 5 30.98 -13.05 14.77
N ASP A 6 30.31 -14.07 15.30
CA ASP A 6 30.78 -15.45 15.20
C ASP A 6 29.92 -16.20 14.14
N PRO A 7 30.53 -16.88 13.15
CA PRO A 7 29.80 -17.54 12.09
C PRO A 7 29.35 -18.93 12.53
N HIS A 8 28.11 -19.07 13.00
CA HIS A 8 27.50 -20.39 13.16
C HIS A 8 27.17 -20.99 11.79
N ARG A 9 27.77 -22.17 11.56
CA ARG A 9 27.58 -23.06 10.42
C ARG A 9 26.12 -23.13 9.96
N PHE A 10 25.91 -22.95 8.66
CA PHE A 10 24.65 -23.16 7.97
C PHE A 10 24.05 -24.53 8.35
N ARG A 11 22.94 -24.51 9.08
CA ARG A 11 22.03 -25.67 9.16
C ARG A 11 21.31 -25.77 7.82
N VAL A 12 21.39 -26.95 7.20
CA VAL A 12 20.85 -27.27 5.87
C VAL A 12 19.31 -27.41 5.86
N ASP A 13 18.65 -27.42 7.02
CA ASP A 13 17.19 -27.58 7.11
C ASP A 13 16.44 -26.25 7.26
N ARG A 14 16.68 -25.30 6.35
CA ARG A 14 15.75 -24.16 6.16
C ARG A 14 14.89 -24.43 4.93
N LEU A 15 13.59 -24.60 5.17
CA LEU A 15 12.57 -24.44 4.13
C LEU A 15 12.87 -23.17 3.31
N PRO A 16 12.75 -23.22 1.98
CA PRO A 16 13.18 -22.12 1.12
C PRO A 16 12.47 -20.82 1.51
N SER A 17 13.28 -19.77 1.65
CA SER A 17 12.81 -18.40 1.88
C SER A 17 11.87 -17.95 0.76
N PRO A 18 10.80 -17.17 1.00
CA PRO A 18 9.80 -16.76 0.00
C PRO A 18 10.38 -15.94 -1.19
N ALA A 19 11.66 -15.58 -1.11
CA ALA A 19 12.40 -14.90 -2.17
C ALA A 19 12.71 -15.79 -3.39
N PHE A 20 12.62 -17.12 -3.27
CA PHE A 20 12.80 -18.04 -4.39
C PHE A 20 11.46 -18.69 -4.75
N MET A 21 10.68 -18.00 -5.58
CA MET A 21 9.61 -18.62 -6.36
C MET A 21 10.05 -18.72 -7.83
N PRO A 22 9.64 -19.76 -8.57
CA PRO A 22 10.20 -20.09 -9.88
C PRO A 22 10.00 -18.98 -10.94
N ARG A 23 10.74 -19.09 -12.04
CA ARG A 23 10.64 -18.21 -13.22
C ARG A 23 9.22 -18.24 -13.83
N GLU A 24 8.95 -17.23 -14.65
CA GLU A 24 7.69 -16.60 -15.12
C GLU A 24 6.46 -17.44 -15.55
N ASP A 25 6.34 -18.74 -15.28
CA ASP A 25 5.29 -19.57 -15.92
C ASP A 25 4.18 -20.11 -15.00
N ASP A 26 4.24 -19.91 -13.68
CA ASP A 26 3.35 -20.60 -12.72
C ASP A 26 2.33 -19.71 -11.98
N TYR A 27 2.07 -18.47 -12.41
CA TYR A 27 1.16 -17.56 -11.67
C TYR A 27 -0.24 -18.16 -11.42
N ALA A 28 -0.79 -18.90 -12.38
CA ALA A 28 -2.07 -19.59 -12.21
C ALA A 28 -1.99 -20.63 -11.08
N ASP A 29 -0.92 -21.41 -10.99
CA ASP A 29 -0.77 -22.44 -9.97
C ASP A 29 -0.44 -21.83 -8.59
N LEU A 30 0.33 -20.73 -8.56
CA LEU A 30 0.60 -19.95 -7.35
C LEU A 30 -0.69 -19.34 -6.76
N LEU A 31 -1.61 -18.86 -7.58
CA LEU A 31 -2.92 -18.39 -7.13
C LEU A 31 -3.83 -19.53 -6.61
N ARG A 32 -3.52 -20.80 -6.92
CA ARG A 32 -4.17 -21.96 -6.31
C ARG A 32 -3.56 -22.39 -4.98
N SER A 33 -2.39 -21.85 -4.60
CA SER A 33 -1.74 -22.19 -3.34
C SER A 33 -2.72 -22.05 -2.17
N PRO A 34 -2.74 -23.00 -1.22
CA PRO A 34 -3.52 -22.86 0.01
C PRO A 34 -2.98 -21.74 0.90
N ASP A 35 -1.70 -21.37 0.73
CA ASP A 35 -1.05 -20.31 1.50
C ASP A 35 -1.53 -18.92 1.05
N PHE A 36 -2.08 -18.19 2.01
CA PHE A 36 -2.54 -16.82 1.86
C PHE A 36 -1.43 -15.87 1.38
N ASP A 37 -0.23 -15.96 1.98
CA ASP A 37 0.87 -15.04 1.68
C ASP A 37 1.39 -15.26 0.27
N VAL A 38 1.38 -16.52 -0.21
CA VAL A 38 1.70 -16.85 -1.59
C VAL A 38 0.74 -16.15 -2.56
N ARG A 39 -0.57 -16.27 -2.35
CA ARG A 39 -1.56 -15.64 -3.24
C ARG A 39 -1.43 -14.12 -3.23
N LEU A 40 -1.24 -13.53 -2.05
CA LEU A 40 -1.05 -12.09 -1.89
C LEU A 40 0.21 -11.58 -2.61
N GLN A 41 1.35 -12.25 -2.42
CA GLN A 41 2.60 -11.91 -3.10
C GLN A 41 2.51 -12.10 -4.61
N THR A 42 1.76 -13.10 -5.05
CA THR A 42 1.52 -13.38 -6.47
C THR A 42 0.82 -12.21 -7.15
N PHE A 43 -0.25 -11.67 -6.55
CA PHE A 43 -0.91 -10.47 -7.09
C PHE A 43 0.01 -9.24 -7.09
N ASN A 44 0.80 -9.02 -6.03
CA ASN A 44 1.76 -7.91 -6.00
C ASN A 44 2.78 -7.99 -7.16
N ARG A 45 3.21 -9.21 -7.53
CA ARG A 45 4.11 -9.44 -8.67
C ARG A 45 3.39 -9.23 -10.00
N LEU A 46 2.18 -9.79 -10.17
CA LEU A 46 1.37 -9.59 -11.38
C LEU A 46 1.11 -8.10 -11.65
N THR A 47 0.80 -7.33 -10.60
CA THR A 47 0.65 -5.87 -10.69
C THR A 47 1.95 -5.17 -11.09
N ALA A 48 3.10 -5.61 -10.58
CA ALA A 48 4.38 -5.05 -10.95
C ALA A 48 4.74 -5.34 -12.42
N ILE A 49 4.34 -6.51 -12.92
CA ILE A 49 4.55 -6.92 -14.32
C ILE A 49 3.64 -6.12 -15.24
N SER A 50 2.34 -6.03 -14.94
CA SER A 50 1.38 -5.29 -15.76
C SER A 50 1.72 -3.81 -15.93
N ARG A 51 2.38 -3.21 -14.93
CA ARG A 51 2.87 -1.83 -15.01
C ARG A 51 4.15 -1.66 -15.83
N ARG A 52 4.96 -2.71 -15.97
CA ARG A 52 6.29 -2.65 -16.63
C ARG A 52 6.23 -3.07 -18.08
N ASP A 53 5.37 -4.03 -18.40
CA ASP A 53 5.24 -4.62 -19.73
C ASP A 53 3.77 -4.52 -20.17
N PRO A 54 3.44 -3.62 -21.11
CA PRO A 54 2.08 -3.50 -21.66
C PRO A 54 1.60 -4.76 -22.39
N ASP A 55 2.52 -5.56 -22.95
CA ASP A 55 2.22 -6.75 -23.76
C ASP A 55 2.21 -8.05 -22.91
N TRP A 56 2.43 -7.94 -21.60
CA TRP A 56 2.49 -9.08 -20.70
C TRP A 56 1.27 -9.98 -20.83
N PHE A 57 0.09 -9.38 -21.00
CA PHE A 57 -1.16 -10.12 -21.05
C PHE A 57 -1.31 -10.87 -22.38
N SER A 58 -0.78 -10.31 -23.48
CA SER A 58 -0.71 -11.00 -24.78
C SER A 58 0.12 -12.26 -24.67
N ASN A 59 1.25 -12.19 -23.98
CA ASN A 59 2.21 -13.27 -23.80
C ASN A 59 1.91 -14.21 -22.61
N CYS A 60 0.91 -13.88 -21.79
CA CYS A 60 0.57 -14.66 -20.59
C CYS A 60 0.06 -16.07 -20.96
N PRO A 61 0.76 -17.14 -20.53
CA PRO A 61 0.27 -18.51 -20.73
C PRO A 61 -0.95 -18.78 -19.83
N ARG A 62 -1.85 -19.67 -20.27
CA ARG A 62 -2.99 -20.16 -19.47
C ARG A 62 -3.92 -19.05 -18.93
N LYS A 63 -4.21 -18.01 -19.72
CA LYS A 63 -5.09 -16.87 -19.35
C LYS A 63 -6.44 -17.32 -18.76
N GLY A 64 -7.04 -18.37 -19.32
CA GLY A 64 -8.29 -18.94 -18.80
C GLY A 64 -8.16 -19.46 -17.36
N GLU A 65 -7.07 -20.16 -17.04
CA GLU A 65 -6.82 -20.66 -15.68
C GLU A 65 -6.52 -19.50 -14.71
N LEU A 66 -5.77 -18.49 -15.17
CA LEU A 66 -5.54 -17.27 -14.39
C LEU A 66 -6.87 -16.63 -13.97
N PHE A 67 -7.80 -16.43 -14.91
CA PHE A 67 -9.09 -15.80 -14.63
C PHE A 67 -10.04 -16.70 -13.82
N LYS A 68 -10.02 -18.02 -14.01
CA LYS A 68 -10.75 -18.95 -13.11
C LYS A 68 -10.26 -18.85 -11.67
N ASN A 69 -8.95 -18.71 -11.47
CA ASN A 69 -8.39 -18.55 -10.12
C ASN A 69 -8.74 -17.19 -9.52
N ILE A 70 -8.72 -16.12 -10.32
CA ILE A 70 -9.17 -14.79 -9.92
C ILE A 70 -10.65 -14.84 -9.50
N ASP A 71 -11.50 -15.48 -10.29
CA ASP A 71 -12.92 -15.66 -10.00
C ASP A 71 -13.15 -16.37 -8.66
N ARG A 72 -12.47 -17.50 -8.45
CA ARG A 72 -12.49 -18.25 -7.17
C ARG A 72 -12.04 -17.39 -5.98
N ILE A 73 -11.00 -16.57 -6.16
CA ILE A 73 -10.47 -15.70 -5.11
C ILE A 73 -11.47 -14.59 -4.77
N LEU A 74 -12.13 -14.03 -5.78
CA LEU A 74 -13.20 -13.06 -5.59
C LEU A 74 -14.36 -13.68 -4.80
N ALA A 75 -14.74 -14.94 -5.07
CA ALA A 75 -15.80 -15.62 -4.34
C ALA A 75 -15.44 -15.88 -2.86
N ASP A 76 -14.40 -16.68 -2.60
CA ASP A 76 -14.25 -17.41 -1.32
C ASP A 76 -12.89 -17.22 -0.62
N ASP A 77 -12.20 -16.10 -0.84
CA ASP A 77 -10.93 -15.81 -0.18
C ASP A 77 -11.04 -14.73 0.92
N ARG A 78 -9.97 -14.58 1.70
CA ARG A 78 -9.80 -13.50 2.66
C ARG A 78 -9.88 -12.15 1.96
N TRP A 79 -10.46 -11.18 2.67
CA TRP A 79 -10.69 -9.84 2.12
C TRP A 79 -9.40 -9.14 1.69
N GLU A 80 -8.24 -9.44 2.29
CA GLU A 80 -6.94 -8.90 1.89
C GLU A 80 -6.50 -9.40 0.51
N VAL A 81 -6.70 -10.70 0.21
CA VAL A 81 -6.40 -11.26 -1.11
C VAL A 81 -7.41 -10.74 -2.13
N GLN A 82 -8.70 -10.70 -1.78
CA GLN A 82 -9.74 -10.10 -2.62
C GLN A 82 -9.41 -8.66 -2.97
N HIS A 83 -9.01 -7.85 -1.97
CA HIS A 83 -8.61 -6.47 -2.20
C HIS A 83 -7.42 -6.38 -3.18
N GLN A 84 -6.35 -7.17 -2.97
CA GLN A 84 -5.20 -7.12 -3.88
C GLN A 84 -5.53 -7.65 -5.28
N CYS A 85 -6.40 -8.66 -5.37
CA CYS A 85 -6.93 -9.19 -6.62
C CYS A 85 -7.67 -8.11 -7.42
N ILE A 86 -8.60 -7.40 -6.78
CA ILE A 86 -9.38 -6.34 -7.43
C ILE A 86 -8.49 -5.14 -7.78
N LYS A 87 -7.52 -4.81 -6.92
CA LYS A 87 -6.51 -3.79 -7.22
C LYS A 87 -5.67 -4.15 -8.44
N PHE A 88 -5.19 -5.40 -8.51
CA PHE A 88 -4.50 -5.92 -9.69
C PHE A 88 -5.36 -5.77 -10.95
N LEU A 89 -6.63 -6.19 -10.90
CA LEU A 89 -7.54 -6.04 -12.04
C LEU A 89 -7.69 -4.58 -12.45
N GLN A 90 -7.97 -3.68 -11.50
CA GLN A 90 -8.15 -2.24 -11.77
C GLN A 90 -6.93 -1.60 -12.44
N GLU A 91 -5.72 -2.01 -12.05
CA GLU A 91 -4.49 -1.47 -12.61
C GLU A 91 -4.06 -2.14 -13.93
N ALA A 92 -4.36 -3.43 -14.10
CA ALA A 92 -3.98 -4.20 -15.28
C ALA A 92 -4.99 -4.10 -16.43
N MET A 93 -6.24 -3.70 -16.18
CA MET A 93 -7.30 -3.59 -17.19
C MET A 93 -6.85 -2.91 -18.50
N PRO A 94 -6.15 -1.76 -18.48
CA PRO A 94 -5.71 -1.10 -19.72
C PRO A 94 -4.80 -1.95 -20.61
N THR A 95 -4.14 -2.96 -20.03
CA THR A 95 -3.20 -3.85 -20.73
C THR A 95 -3.86 -5.11 -21.32
N PHE A 96 -5.15 -5.35 -21.08
CA PHE A 96 -5.82 -6.57 -21.57
C PHE A 96 -6.16 -6.54 -23.07
N GLY A 97 -6.05 -5.39 -23.72
CA GLY A 97 -6.32 -5.23 -25.14
C GLY A 97 -7.73 -5.65 -25.52
N SER A 98 -7.87 -6.44 -26.59
CA SER A 98 -9.15 -6.93 -27.10
C SER A 98 -9.89 -7.89 -26.15
N ASN A 99 -9.18 -8.50 -25.19
CA ASN A 99 -9.77 -9.46 -24.25
C ASN A 99 -10.44 -8.80 -23.04
N LEU A 100 -10.30 -7.47 -22.86
CA LEU A 100 -10.74 -6.73 -21.68
C LEU A 100 -12.20 -7.03 -21.31
N GLU A 101 -13.11 -6.90 -22.27
CA GLU A 101 -14.55 -7.07 -22.04
C GLU A 101 -14.89 -8.49 -21.61
N TYR A 102 -14.39 -9.50 -22.33
CA TYR A 102 -14.61 -10.90 -22.00
C TYR A 102 -14.09 -11.26 -20.60
N CYS A 103 -12.86 -10.86 -20.30
CA CYS A 103 -12.19 -11.13 -19.03
C CYS A 103 -12.91 -10.47 -17.84
N VAL A 104 -13.30 -9.21 -17.97
CA VAL A 104 -13.95 -8.48 -16.87
C VAL A 104 -15.40 -8.91 -16.72
N CYS A 105 -16.18 -9.01 -17.80
CA CYS A 105 -17.56 -9.50 -17.75
C CYS A 105 -17.68 -10.89 -17.12
N TYR A 106 -16.71 -11.79 -17.38
CA TYR A 106 -16.64 -13.10 -16.74
C TYR A 106 -16.57 -13.02 -15.20
N LEU A 107 -15.87 -12.02 -14.66
CA LEU A 107 -15.68 -11.83 -13.21
C LEU A 107 -16.81 -11.03 -12.54
N MET A 108 -17.69 -10.38 -13.30
CA MET A 108 -18.76 -9.53 -12.75
C MET A 108 -19.67 -10.23 -11.73
N PRO A 109 -20.07 -11.50 -11.90
CA PRO A 109 -20.90 -12.19 -10.91
C PRO A 109 -20.27 -12.21 -9.51
N ASN A 110 -18.94 -12.27 -9.42
CA ASN A 110 -18.21 -12.27 -8.15
C ASN A 110 -17.64 -10.89 -7.77
N LEU A 111 -17.60 -9.93 -8.69
CA LEU A 111 -17.18 -8.55 -8.41
C LEU A 111 -18.33 -7.64 -7.95
N VAL A 112 -19.53 -7.75 -8.54
CA VAL A 112 -20.71 -6.95 -8.14
C VAL A 112 -21.04 -7.11 -6.65
N PRO A 113 -21.05 -8.31 -6.06
CA PRO A 113 -21.30 -8.47 -4.62
C PRO A 113 -20.26 -7.75 -3.74
N LYS A 114 -19.05 -7.49 -4.26
CA LYS A 114 -17.98 -6.82 -3.51
C LYS A 114 -18.23 -5.33 -3.33
N LEU A 115 -19.13 -4.73 -4.12
CA LEU A 115 -19.70 -3.42 -3.84
C LEU A 115 -20.43 -3.40 -2.49
N GLY A 116 -20.97 -4.53 -2.03
CA GLY A 116 -21.63 -4.68 -0.73
C GLY A 116 -20.73 -5.22 0.38
N SER A 117 -19.41 -5.28 0.18
CA SER A 117 -18.50 -5.86 1.18
C SER A 117 -18.57 -5.14 2.53
N SER A 118 -18.44 -5.90 3.62
CA SER A 118 -18.29 -5.35 4.98
C SER A 118 -16.98 -4.57 5.18
N LYS A 119 -16.01 -4.73 4.26
CA LYS A 119 -14.73 -4.02 4.27
C LYS A 119 -14.77 -2.86 3.28
N ILE A 120 -14.78 -1.63 3.79
CA ILE A 120 -14.81 -0.41 2.98
C ILE A 120 -13.69 -0.33 1.93
N THR A 121 -12.52 -0.88 2.22
CA THR A 121 -11.40 -0.93 1.26
C THR A 121 -11.73 -1.80 0.06
N VAL A 122 -12.40 -2.95 0.26
CA VAL A 122 -12.88 -3.83 -0.82
C VAL A 122 -13.98 -3.13 -1.61
N ARG A 123 -14.92 -2.45 -0.95
CA ARG A 123 -15.97 -1.68 -1.64
C ARG A 123 -15.38 -0.60 -2.55
N LYS A 124 -14.52 0.27 -2.00
CA LYS A 124 -13.89 1.36 -2.75
C LYS A 124 -13.11 0.87 -3.96
N ILE A 125 -12.28 -0.17 -3.81
CA ILE A 125 -11.51 -0.70 -4.94
C ILE A 125 -12.40 -1.39 -5.98
N SER A 126 -13.51 -2.02 -5.56
CA SER A 126 -14.51 -2.61 -6.48
C SER A 126 -15.21 -1.54 -7.29
N VAL A 127 -15.63 -0.44 -6.67
CA VAL A 127 -16.19 0.74 -7.35
C VAL A 127 -15.20 1.26 -8.39
N GLN A 128 -13.93 1.46 -8.00
CA GLN A 128 -12.89 1.94 -8.90
C GLN A 128 -12.62 0.98 -10.07
N ALA A 129 -12.61 -0.33 -9.82
CA ALA A 129 -12.40 -1.34 -10.86
C ALA A 129 -13.53 -1.32 -11.89
N ILE A 130 -14.80 -1.30 -11.45
CA ILE A 130 -15.96 -1.28 -12.35
C ILE A 130 -16.03 0.06 -13.11
N GLN A 131 -15.78 1.19 -12.44
CA GLN A 131 -15.68 2.49 -13.13
C GLN A 131 -14.56 2.51 -14.17
N THR A 132 -13.39 1.97 -13.84
CA THR A 132 -12.24 1.91 -14.76
C THR A 132 -12.57 1.07 -16.00
N PHE A 133 -13.29 -0.03 -15.82
CA PHE A 133 -13.78 -0.85 -16.93
C PHE A 133 -14.82 -0.10 -17.77
N LEU A 134 -15.85 0.48 -17.15
CA LEU A 134 -16.93 1.19 -17.85
C LEU A 134 -16.47 2.46 -18.58
N ARG A 135 -15.43 3.15 -18.07
CA ARG A 135 -14.80 4.26 -18.81
C ARG A 135 -14.10 3.80 -20.10
N GLN A 136 -13.55 2.59 -20.11
CA GLN A 136 -12.89 2.02 -21.29
C GLN A 136 -13.87 1.34 -22.24
N LYS A 137 -14.96 0.78 -21.71
CA LYS A 137 -15.99 0.03 -22.45
C LYS A 137 -17.40 0.44 -21.98
N PRO A 138 -17.89 1.64 -22.37
CA PRO A 138 -19.24 2.10 -22.02
C PRO A 138 -20.36 1.14 -22.49
N ASP A 139 -20.19 0.53 -23.67
CA ASP A 139 -21.15 -0.39 -24.27
C ASP A 139 -21.37 -1.68 -23.43
N ALA A 140 -20.43 -2.00 -22.54
CA ALA A 140 -20.52 -3.15 -21.64
C ALA A 140 -21.46 -2.90 -20.44
N LEU A 141 -22.09 -1.71 -20.33
CA LEU A 141 -23.03 -1.40 -19.25
C LEU A 141 -24.20 -2.39 -19.18
N GLY A 142 -24.82 -2.73 -20.31
CA GLY A 142 -25.97 -3.64 -20.36
C GLY A 142 -25.71 -4.99 -19.68
N PRO A 143 -24.64 -5.73 -20.06
CA PRO A 143 -24.22 -6.95 -19.36
C PRO A 143 -24.01 -6.78 -17.85
N ILE A 144 -23.41 -5.67 -17.41
CA ILE A 144 -23.19 -5.40 -15.98
C ILE A 144 -24.52 -5.19 -15.25
N LEU A 145 -25.43 -4.41 -15.84
CA LEU A 145 -26.76 -4.19 -15.28
C LEU A 145 -27.58 -5.48 -15.21
N LYS A 146 -27.43 -6.38 -16.19
CA LYS A 146 -28.04 -7.71 -16.14
C LYS A 146 -27.49 -8.56 -14.99
N THR A 147 -26.17 -8.57 -14.78
CA THR A 147 -25.55 -9.26 -13.64
C THR A 147 -25.98 -8.65 -12.30
N LEU A 148 -26.04 -7.32 -12.21
CA LEU A 148 -26.55 -6.60 -11.03
C LEU A 148 -28.00 -7.01 -10.74
N SER A 149 -28.87 -6.94 -11.74
CA SER A 149 -30.29 -7.30 -11.59
C SER A 149 -30.45 -8.74 -11.12
N ASN A 150 -29.71 -9.69 -11.71
CA ASN A 150 -29.73 -11.08 -11.24
C ASN A 150 -29.30 -11.17 -9.77
N PHE A 151 -28.16 -10.58 -9.40
CA PHE A 151 -27.68 -10.61 -8.02
C PHE A 151 -28.70 -10.04 -7.03
N LEU A 152 -29.29 -8.89 -7.34
CA LEU A 152 -30.25 -8.22 -6.47
C LEU A 152 -31.56 -9.00 -6.31
N LEU A 153 -32.02 -9.67 -7.36
CA LEU A 153 -33.30 -10.39 -7.34
C LEU A 153 -33.16 -11.83 -6.83
N THR A 154 -32.01 -12.48 -7.01
CA THR A 154 -31.83 -13.90 -6.64
C THR A 154 -31.02 -14.11 -5.37
N SER A 155 -30.19 -13.16 -4.93
CA SER A 155 -29.35 -13.35 -3.74
C SER A 155 -30.18 -13.39 -2.45
N THR A 156 -29.84 -14.33 -1.57
CA THR A 156 -30.43 -14.47 -0.23
C THR A 156 -29.83 -13.51 0.80
N GLU A 157 -28.66 -12.93 0.51
CA GLU A 157 -27.93 -12.04 1.42
C GLU A 157 -28.52 -10.62 1.42
N ARG A 158 -29.56 -10.39 2.25
CA ARG A 158 -30.24 -9.09 2.33
C ARG A 158 -29.31 -7.92 2.61
N ALA A 159 -28.42 -8.02 3.60
CA ALA A 159 -27.52 -6.92 3.97
C ALA A 159 -26.58 -6.53 2.82
N THR A 160 -25.98 -7.51 2.15
CA THR A 160 -25.10 -7.28 1.00
C THR A 160 -25.86 -6.61 -0.15
N LYS A 161 -27.09 -7.04 -0.45
CA LYS A 161 -27.93 -6.41 -1.48
C LYS A 161 -28.17 -4.93 -1.21
N THR A 162 -28.57 -4.58 0.02
CA THR A 162 -28.84 -3.19 0.40
C THR A 162 -27.59 -2.32 0.25
N GLU A 163 -26.42 -2.81 0.66
CA GLU A 163 -25.16 -2.09 0.50
C GLU A 163 -24.76 -1.95 -0.98
N VAL A 164 -24.96 -2.98 -1.81
CA VAL A 164 -24.74 -2.88 -3.26
C VAL A 164 -25.62 -1.80 -3.87
N VAL A 165 -26.91 -1.75 -3.52
CA VAL A 165 -27.84 -0.71 -4.01
C VAL A 165 -27.41 0.70 -3.59
N ARG A 166 -26.86 0.86 -2.38
CA ARG A 166 -26.35 2.15 -1.88
C ARG A 166 -25.10 2.61 -2.61
N GLU A 167 -24.20 1.69 -2.95
CA GLU A 167 -22.89 1.99 -3.56
C GLU A 167 -22.95 2.06 -5.09
N PHE A 168 -23.86 1.33 -5.75
CA PHE A 168 -23.96 1.30 -7.21
C PHE A 168 -24.15 2.67 -7.89
N PRO A 169 -24.85 3.66 -7.32
CA PRO A 169 -24.91 5.01 -7.88
C PRO A 169 -23.55 5.68 -8.12
N ALA A 170 -22.45 5.16 -7.54
CA ALA A 170 -21.10 5.59 -7.93
C ALA A 170 -20.79 5.30 -9.41
N MET A 171 -21.50 4.40 -10.09
CA MET A 171 -21.37 4.13 -11.52
C MET A 171 -22.00 5.20 -12.41
N PHE A 172 -22.68 6.21 -11.84
CA PHE A 172 -23.28 7.33 -12.60
C PHE A 172 -22.20 8.33 -13.04
N ILE A 173 -21.26 7.86 -13.86
CA ILE A 173 -20.15 8.62 -14.42
C ILE A 173 -20.54 9.25 -15.75
N PRO A 174 -20.06 10.46 -16.10
CA PRO A 174 -20.51 11.20 -17.29
C PRO A 174 -20.49 10.42 -18.61
N GLU A 175 -19.55 9.49 -18.76
CA GLU A 175 -19.38 8.65 -19.94
C GLU A 175 -20.57 7.72 -20.22
N LEU A 176 -21.42 7.45 -19.22
CA LEU A 176 -22.54 6.51 -19.32
C LEU A 176 -23.90 7.19 -19.40
N VAL A 177 -23.98 8.53 -19.48
CA VAL A 177 -25.26 9.27 -19.44
C VAL A 177 -26.16 8.86 -20.61
N GLN A 178 -25.57 8.55 -21.76
CA GLN A 178 -26.29 8.17 -22.99
C GLN A 178 -26.56 6.67 -23.11
N CYS A 179 -26.05 5.85 -22.18
CA CYS A 179 -26.27 4.41 -22.21
C CYS A 179 -27.69 4.04 -21.75
N ASP A 180 -28.14 2.82 -22.05
CA ASP A 180 -29.45 2.33 -21.60
C ASP A 180 -29.41 1.91 -20.11
N TRP A 181 -30.23 2.58 -19.30
CA TRP A 181 -30.39 2.33 -17.86
C TRP A 181 -31.71 1.63 -17.52
N SER A 182 -32.47 1.17 -18.52
CA SER A 182 -33.75 0.47 -18.35
C SER A 182 -33.67 -0.69 -17.36
N LEU A 183 -32.65 -1.56 -17.50
CA LEU A 183 -32.41 -2.71 -16.63
C LEU A 183 -32.14 -2.32 -15.17
N PHE A 184 -31.46 -1.19 -14.94
CA PHE A 184 -31.23 -0.69 -13.59
C PHE A 184 -32.53 -0.22 -12.95
N LEU A 185 -33.33 0.58 -13.67
CA LEU A 185 -34.58 1.12 -13.16
C LEU A 185 -35.62 0.01 -12.91
N ASP A 186 -35.70 -0.97 -13.81
CA ASP A 186 -36.54 -2.16 -13.64
C ASP A 186 -36.15 -2.95 -12.38
N ALA A 187 -34.85 -3.17 -12.15
CA ALA A 187 -34.37 -3.85 -10.95
C ALA A 187 -34.70 -3.08 -9.66
N MET A 188 -34.51 -1.75 -9.65
CA MET A 188 -34.82 -0.91 -8.48
C MET A 188 -36.32 -0.92 -8.15
N THR A 189 -37.19 -0.79 -9.16
CA THR A 189 -38.64 -0.77 -8.95
C THR A 189 -39.16 -2.14 -8.50
N LYS A 190 -38.61 -3.25 -9.01
CA LYS A 190 -38.90 -4.59 -8.50
C LYS A 190 -38.50 -4.74 -7.03
N LEU A 191 -37.32 -4.25 -6.66
CA LEU A 191 -36.87 -4.25 -5.26
C LEU A 191 -37.80 -3.43 -4.34
N MET A 192 -38.33 -2.28 -4.80
CA MET A 192 -39.30 -1.49 -4.04
C MET A 192 -40.58 -2.28 -3.76
N ALA A 193 -41.03 -3.11 -4.70
CA ALA A 193 -42.24 -3.90 -4.56
C ALA A 193 -42.06 -5.13 -3.65
N THR A 194 -40.87 -5.73 -3.63
CA THR A 194 -40.64 -7.03 -2.99
C THR A 194 -39.83 -6.99 -1.68
N SER A 195 -39.36 -5.82 -1.25
CA SER A 195 -38.43 -5.71 -0.10
C SER A 195 -39.04 -5.01 1.12
N GLU A 196 -38.42 -5.19 2.27
CA GLU A 196 -38.73 -4.45 3.51
C GLU A 196 -38.52 -2.94 3.34
N SER A 197 -39.18 -2.11 4.18
CA SER A 197 -39.21 -0.64 4.04
C SER A 197 -37.83 -0.02 3.83
N GLU A 198 -36.82 -0.42 4.60
CA GLU A 198 -35.47 0.16 4.49
C GLU A 198 -34.81 -0.15 3.14
N SER A 199 -34.97 -1.37 2.62
CA SER A 199 -34.38 -1.78 1.34
C SER A 199 -35.14 -1.17 0.15
N ALA A 200 -36.46 -1.06 0.27
CA ALA A 200 -37.29 -0.35 -0.69
C ALA A 200 -36.93 1.14 -0.75
N GLU A 201 -36.70 1.78 0.40
CA GLU A 201 -36.22 3.17 0.48
C GLU A 201 -34.84 3.34 -0.16
N CYS A 202 -33.90 2.41 0.08
CA CYS A 202 -32.58 2.45 -0.57
C CYS A 202 -32.69 2.35 -2.10
N ALA A 203 -33.54 1.46 -2.61
CA ALA A 203 -33.81 1.35 -4.04
C ALA A 203 -34.44 2.62 -4.60
N ALA A 204 -35.38 3.24 -3.87
CA ALA A 204 -36.01 4.50 -4.26
C ALA A 204 -35.01 5.66 -4.31
N ILE A 205 -34.09 5.75 -3.34
CA ILE A 205 -33.00 6.73 -3.34
C ILE A 205 -32.10 6.51 -4.56
N ALA A 206 -31.72 5.27 -4.87
CA ALA A 206 -30.88 4.96 -6.02
C ALA A 206 -31.56 5.29 -7.36
N ALA A 207 -32.85 4.97 -7.51
CA ALA A 207 -33.65 5.37 -8.67
C ALA A 207 -33.82 6.89 -8.78
N LYS A 208 -33.98 7.59 -7.66
CA LYS A 208 -34.04 9.06 -7.65
C LYS A 208 -32.70 9.69 -8.03
N LYS A 209 -31.57 9.10 -7.62
CA LYS A 209 -30.24 9.53 -8.08
C LYS A 209 -30.09 9.36 -9.59
N LEU A 210 -30.65 8.28 -10.15
CA LEU A 210 -30.68 8.07 -11.60
C LEU A 210 -31.51 9.15 -12.32
N GLU A 211 -32.67 9.55 -11.78
CA GLU A 211 -33.48 10.65 -12.35
C GLU A 211 -32.68 11.96 -12.42
N VAL A 212 -31.97 12.31 -11.33
CA VAL A 212 -31.13 13.51 -11.31
C VAL A 212 -29.99 13.40 -12.34
N TYR A 213 -29.39 12.22 -12.46
CA TYR A 213 -28.27 11.97 -13.35
C TYR A 213 -28.63 11.99 -14.85
N LEU A 214 -29.76 11.39 -15.24
CA LEU A 214 -30.21 11.34 -16.65
C LEU A 214 -31.00 12.59 -17.06
N GLY A 215 -31.49 13.35 -16.09
CA GLY A 215 -32.49 14.39 -16.29
C GLY A 215 -33.91 13.82 -16.40
N LYS A 216 -34.89 14.67 -16.07
CA LYS A 216 -36.31 14.28 -15.94
C LYS A 216 -36.88 13.68 -17.21
N ASP A 217 -36.61 14.25 -18.38
CA ASP A 217 -37.26 13.81 -19.62
C ASP A 217 -36.79 12.42 -20.06
N THR A 218 -35.48 12.15 -19.95
CA THR A 218 -34.91 10.82 -20.24
C THR A 218 -35.39 9.80 -19.23
N PHE A 219 -35.39 10.15 -17.94
CA PHE A 219 -35.88 9.26 -16.90
C PHE A 219 -37.36 8.92 -17.06
N ASN A 220 -38.21 9.91 -17.37
CA ASN A 220 -39.64 9.70 -17.55
C ASN A 220 -39.95 8.76 -18.73
N ARG A 221 -39.15 8.81 -19.80
CA ARG A 221 -39.26 7.85 -20.91
C ARG A 221 -38.94 6.42 -20.45
N LEU A 222 -37.85 6.24 -19.70
CA LEU A 222 -37.51 4.92 -19.13
C LEU A 222 -38.59 4.43 -18.15
N LEU A 223 -39.15 5.33 -17.34
CA LEU A 223 -40.21 4.99 -16.39
C LEU A 223 -41.52 4.60 -17.10
N SER A 224 -41.87 5.24 -18.22
CA SER A 224 -43.07 4.91 -18.98
C SER A 224 -43.04 3.53 -19.62
N ASP A 225 -41.85 2.98 -19.87
CA ASP A 225 -41.66 1.64 -20.42
C ASP A 225 -41.89 0.52 -19.37
N LEU A 226 -41.94 0.88 -18.08
CA LEU A 226 -42.24 -0.05 -16.97
C LEU A 226 -43.73 -0.25 -16.76
N SER A 227 -44.10 -1.32 -16.06
CA SER A 227 -45.51 -1.61 -15.74
C SER A 227 -46.16 -0.52 -14.87
N ALA A 228 -47.48 -0.37 -14.97
CA ALA A 228 -48.22 0.63 -14.19
C ALA A 228 -48.05 0.47 -12.66
N SER A 229 -47.80 -0.76 -12.17
CA SER A 229 -47.51 -0.98 -10.74
C SER A 229 -46.14 -0.42 -10.36
N GLN A 230 -45.10 -0.69 -11.17
CA GLN A 230 -43.74 -0.17 -10.93
C GLN A 230 -43.71 1.37 -10.96
N GLN A 231 -44.46 1.98 -11.89
CA GLN A 231 -44.59 3.45 -11.94
C GLN A 231 -45.23 4.01 -10.66
N LYS A 232 -46.30 3.37 -10.18
CA LYS A 232 -46.99 3.76 -8.95
C LYS A 232 -46.10 3.58 -7.71
N ASP A 233 -45.36 2.48 -7.63
CA ASP A 233 -44.44 2.20 -6.53
C ASP A 233 -43.31 3.23 -6.49
N TYR A 234 -42.71 3.54 -7.64
CA TYR A 234 -41.70 4.61 -7.73
C TYR A 234 -42.26 5.95 -7.24
N MET A 235 -43.44 6.37 -7.71
CA MET A 235 -44.08 7.62 -7.27
C MET A 235 -44.36 7.65 -5.76
N ARG A 236 -44.77 6.50 -5.19
CA ARG A 236 -45.04 6.37 -3.75
C ARG A 236 -43.78 6.56 -2.91
N PHE A 237 -42.70 5.86 -3.25
CA PHE A 237 -41.46 5.87 -2.46
C PHE A 237 -40.60 7.11 -2.72
N SER A 238 -40.66 7.72 -3.92
CA SER A 238 -39.84 8.87 -4.27
C SER A 238 -40.41 10.23 -3.84
N LYS A 239 -41.68 10.29 -3.40
CA LYS A 239 -42.43 11.53 -3.12
C LYS A 239 -41.69 12.53 -2.21
N ASN A 240 -40.97 12.02 -1.21
CA ASN A 240 -40.28 12.84 -0.20
C ASN A 240 -38.75 12.80 -0.31
N ILE A 241 -38.21 12.18 -1.37
CA ILE A 241 -36.76 12.06 -1.54
C ILE A 241 -36.23 13.30 -2.24
N VAL A 242 -35.46 14.11 -1.52
CA VAL A 242 -34.75 15.28 -2.04
C VAL A 242 -33.28 14.93 -2.22
N ILE A 243 -32.79 15.05 -3.46
CA ILE A 243 -31.38 14.85 -3.79
C ILE A 243 -30.83 16.19 -4.26
N ALA A 244 -29.86 16.73 -3.53
CA ALA A 244 -29.19 17.96 -3.94
C ALA A 244 -28.42 17.71 -5.24
N ALA A 245 -28.69 18.51 -6.27
CA ALA A 245 -27.86 18.53 -7.48
C ALA A 245 -26.54 19.25 -7.15
N GLU A 246 -25.40 18.59 -7.32
CA GLU A 246 -24.09 19.23 -7.16
C GLU A 246 -23.86 20.25 -8.30
N PRO A 247 -23.52 21.52 -8.01
CA PRO A 247 -23.11 22.46 -9.04
C PRO A 247 -21.69 22.16 -9.54
N GLN A 248 -21.51 22.17 -10.85
CA GLN A 248 -20.20 22.17 -11.49
C GLN A 248 -19.40 23.42 -11.07
N ALA A 249 -18.17 23.19 -10.62
CA ALA A 249 -17.03 24.09 -10.47
C ALA A 249 -17.30 25.61 -10.30
N ALA A 250 -17.17 26.10 -9.06
CA ALA A 250 -16.62 27.43 -8.79
C ALA A 250 -15.90 27.45 -7.44
N THR A 251 -14.62 27.77 -7.48
CA THR A 251 -13.78 28.17 -6.34
C THR A 251 -14.46 29.28 -5.54
N SER A 252 -14.71 29.06 -4.25
CA SER A 252 -14.91 30.13 -3.27
C SER A 252 -14.65 29.61 -1.87
N GLN A 253 -13.71 30.28 -1.19
CA GLN A 253 -13.42 30.14 0.23
C GLN A 253 -14.67 30.50 1.05
N SER A 254 -15.01 29.68 2.05
CA SER A 254 -15.78 30.18 3.20
C SER A 254 -15.49 29.37 4.47
N VAL A 255 -14.75 30.04 5.35
CA VAL A 255 -14.86 30.08 6.81
C VAL A 255 -15.74 28.98 7.45
N VAL A 256 -15.08 28.03 8.11
CA VAL A 256 -15.72 26.99 8.92
C VAL A 256 -16.19 27.60 10.24
N ASN A 257 -17.51 27.77 10.36
CA ASN A 257 -18.14 28.05 11.64
C ASN A 257 -18.16 26.77 12.49
N ARG A 258 -17.61 26.87 13.71
CA ARG A 258 -17.66 25.82 14.73
C ARG A 258 -19.10 25.60 15.17
N SER A 259 -19.60 24.38 14.97
CA SER A 259 -20.68 23.85 15.81
C SER A 259 -20.56 22.34 15.97
N SER A 260 -20.42 21.96 17.23
CA SER A 260 -20.40 20.63 17.80
C SER A 260 -21.52 19.72 17.27
N MET A 261 -21.16 18.61 16.63
CA MET A 261 -22.04 17.45 16.49
C MET A 261 -21.66 16.39 17.53
N LYS A 262 -22.50 16.26 18.55
CA LYS A 262 -22.60 15.04 19.35
C LYS A 262 -23.24 13.96 18.46
N ILE A 263 -22.51 12.88 18.20
CA ILE A 263 -23.07 11.66 17.60
C ILE A 263 -23.13 10.60 18.69
N ALA A 264 -24.31 10.00 18.79
CA ALA A 264 -24.69 8.99 19.75
C ALA A 264 -23.80 7.74 19.65
N SER A 265 -23.54 7.17 20.83
CA SER A 265 -23.02 5.83 21.15
C SER A 265 -23.02 4.82 19.99
N GLY A 266 -21.85 4.64 19.36
CA GLY A 266 -21.52 3.48 18.52
C GLY A 266 -20.06 3.14 18.75
N GLU A 267 -19.77 1.88 19.08
CA GLU A 267 -18.45 1.37 19.46
C GLU A 267 -17.29 2.02 18.68
N ARG A 268 -16.31 2.56 19.40
CA ARG A 268 -15.10 3.16 18.83
C ARG A 268 -14.31 2.07 18.08
N ARG A 269 -14.61 1.85 16.80
CA ARG A 269 -13.86 0.89 15.98
C ARG A 269 -12.45 1.42 15.76
N PHE A 270 -11.47 0.77 16.38
CA PHE A 270 -10.05 1.08 16.20
C PHE A 270 -9.42 0.11 15.20
N ARG A 271 -8.61 0.62 14.27
CA ARG A 271 -7.64 -0.16 13.51
C ARG A 271 -6.34 -0.25 14.30
N PHE A 272 -5.66 -1.38 14.18
CA PHE A 272 -4.40 -1.65 14.88
C PHE A 272 -4.51 -1.46 16.41
N GLY A 273 -5.69 -1.68 16.98
CA GLY A 273 -5.96 -1.55 18.43
C GLY A 273 -6.09 -0.12 18.97
N ILE A 274 -5.54 0.90 18.29
CA ILE A 274 -5.46 2.28 18.82
C ILE A 274 -5.88 3.38 17.85
N VAL A 275 -5.86 3.15 16.53
CA VAL A 275 -6.10 4.20 15.53
C VAL A 275 -7.60 4.26 15.21
N PRO A 276 -8.32 5.35 15.47
CA PRO A 276 -9.74 5.44 15.11
C PRO A 276 -9.95 5.16 13.62
N SER A 277 -10.94 4.33 13.27
CA SER A 277 -11.16 3.91 11.88
C SER A 277 -11.34 5.07 10.91
N ILE A 278 -11.91 6.20 11.38
CA ILE A 278 -12.03 7.44 10.60
C ILE A 278 -10.65 8.03 10.25
N VAL A 279 -9.71 8.04 11.20
CA VAL A 279 -8.35 8.55 10.97
C VAL A 279 -7.62 7.63 9.99
N ALA A 280 -7.74 6.32 10.17
CA ALA A 280 -7.14 5.36 9.23
C ALA A 280 -7.74 5.47 7.82
N ALA A 281 -9.05 5.72 7.70
CA ALA A 281 -9.71 5.94 6.41
C ALA A 281 -9.22 7.23 5.73
N MET A 282 -9.03 8.32 6.49
CA MET A 282 -8.46 9.57 5.97
C MET A 282 -7.07 9.36 5.35
N VAL A 283 -6.22 8.53 5.96
CA VAL A 283 -4.85 8.27 5.49
C VAL A 283 -4.80 7.39 4.23
N ILE A 284 -5.77 6.49 4.07
CA ILE A 284 -5.89 5.57 2.93
C ILE A 284 -6.54 6.26 1.71
N ASP A 285 -7.18 7.42 1.89
CA ASP A 285 -7.92 8.10 0.83
C ASP A 285 -7.00 8.80 -0.19
N ASN A 286 -6.58 8.04 -1.21
CA ASN A 286 -5.67 8.52 -2.26
C ASN A 286 -6.26 9.62 -3.17
N SER A 287 -7.54 10.00 -3.01
CA SER A 287 -8.16 11.04 -3.82
C SER A 287 -7.78 12.46 -3.38
N ASP A 288 -7.48 12.67 -2.10
CA ASP A 288 -7.19 13.99 -1.55
C ASP A 288 -5.98 13.99 -0.60
N SER A 289 -4.93 14.69 -1.02
CA SER A 289 -3.72 14.85 -0.21
C SER A 289 -3.95 15.67 1.07
N VAL A 290 -4.90 16.60 1.10
CA VAL A 290 -5.19 17.44 2.28
C VAL A 290 -5.83 16.60 3.38
N THR A 291 -6.83 15.78 3.04
CA THR A 291 -7.44 14.82 3.95
C THR A 291 -6.41 13.84 4.50
N ARG A 292 -5.51 13.33 3.66
CA ARG A 292 -4.44 12.43 4.11
C ARG A 292 -3.45 13.10 5.05
N ILE A 293 -3.04 14.33 4.76
CA ILE A 293 -2.20 15.15 5.65
C ILE A 293 -2.87 15.28 7.02
N SER A 294 -4.16 15.67 7.06
CA SER A 294 -4.90 15.81 8.31
C SER A 294 -5.03 14.47 9.05
N GLY A 295 -5.25 13.37 8.32
CA GLY A 295 -5.28 12.02 8.88
C GLY A 295 -3.94 11.63 9.50
N LEU A 296 -2.83 11.89 8.82
CA LEU A 296 -1.48 11.61 9.31
C LEU A 296 -1.11 12.49 10.50
N GLU A 297 -1.50 13.75 10.53
CA GLU A 297 -1.31 14.63 11.70
C GLU A 297 -2.06 14.12 12.93
N LYS A 298 -3.31 13.68 12.77
CA LYS A 298 -4.08 13.05 13.85
C LYS A 298 -3.45 11.73 14.30
N TRP A 299 -3.01 10.90 13.36
CA TRP A 299 -2.34 9.64 13.66
C TRP A 299 -1.03 9.87 14.42
N LYS A 300 -0.24 10.87 13.99
CA LYS A 300 0.98 11.31 14.66
C LYS A 300 0.70 11.67 16.13
N GLN A 301 -0.33 12.46 16.39
CA GLN A 301 -0.72 12.86 17.76
C GLN A 301 -1.09 11.67 18.66
N LEU A 302 -1.69 10.62 18.10
CA LEU A 302 -2.00 9.39 18.85
C LEU A 302 -0.73 8.66 19.28
N ILE A 303 0.25 8.54 18.38
CA ILE A 303 1.53 7.88 18.70
C ILE A 303 2.36 8.75 19.64
N GLU A 304 2.33 10.07 19.47
CA GLU A 304 3.07 11.01 20.31
C GLU A 304 2.70 10.90 21.79
N ASN A 305 1.42 10.63 22.09
CA ASN A 305 0.87 10.53 23.44
C ASN A 305 0.46 9.10 23.83
N ILE A 306 1.02 8.09 23.18
CA ILE A 306 0.62 6.69 23.37
C ILE A 306 0.89 6.20 24.81
N THR A 307 -0.11 5.58 25.45
CA THR A 307 0.04 5.01 26.79
C THR A 307 0.59 3.57 26.76
N PRO A 308 1.13 3.04 27.88
CA PRO A 308 1.54 1.63 27.95
C PRO A 308 0.42 0.64 27.57
N GLU A 309 -0.82 0.91 27.96
CA GLU A 309 -2.00 0.09 27.62
C GLU A 309 -2.40 0.20 26.15
N GLU A 310 -2.02 1.28 25.47
CA GLU A 310 -2.18 1.42 24.03
C GLU A 310 -1.08 0.71 23.26
N ILE A 311 0.15 0.71 23.79
CA ILE A 311 1.25 -0.08 23.22
C ILE A 311 0.88 -1.57 23.21
N THR A 312 0.35 -2.12 24.32
CA THR A 312 -0.06 -3.54 24.37
C THR A 312 -1.17 -3.87 23.37
N ARG A 313 -2.03 -2.91 23.03
CA ARG A 313 -3.06 -3.06 21.98
C ARG A 313 -2.50 -2.91 20.57
N LEU A 314 -1.46 -2.11 20.37
CA LEU A 314 -0.85 -1.88 19.06
C LEU A 314 0.10 -3.01 18.64
N VAL A 315 0.91 -3.54 19.56
CA VAL A 315 1.97 -4.53 19.28
C VAL A 315 1.47 -5.76 18.49
N PRO A 316 0.33 -6.40 18.83
CA PRO A 316 -0.20 -7.53 18.06
C PRO A 316 -0.54 -7.20 16.60
N HIS A 317 -0.73 -5.92 16.29
CA HIS A 317 -1.08 -5.44 14.95
C HIS A 317 0.05 -4.68 14.26
N LEU A 318 1.24 -4.59 14.89
CA LEU A 318 2.34 -3.73 14.45
C LEU A 318 2.83 -4.07 13.04
N HIS A 319 2.82 -5.35 12.66
CA HIS A 319 3.14 -5.74 11.28
C HIS A 319 2.19 -5.10 10.25
N SER A 320 0.88 -5.26 10.45
CA SER A 320 -0.14 -4.68 9.56
C SER A 320 -0.16 -3.15 9.58
N TYR A 321 0.17 -2.56 10.73
CA TYR A 321 0.35 -1.12 10.91
C TYR A 321 1.50 -0.59 10.04
N LEU A 322 2.67 -1.23 10.12
CA LEU A 322 3.84 -0.84 9.32
C LEU A 322 3.61 -1.03 7.83
N ILE A 323 2.91 -2.10 7.41
CA ILE A 323 2.50 -2.27 6.00
C ILE A 323 1.58 -1.13 5.55
N SER A 324 0.64 -0.70 6.40
CA SER A 324 -0.24 0.42 6.08
C SER A 324 0.55 1.70 5.83
N LEU A 325 1.53 2.02 6.68
CA LEU A 325 2.40 3.19 6.50
C LEU A 325 3.32 3.04 5.29
N SER A 326 3.84 1.83 5.04
CA SER A 326 4.64 1.50 3.86
C SER A 326 3.91 1.83 2.56
N ASN A 327 2.62 1.48 2.46
CA ASN A 327 1.82 1.82 1.28
C ASN A 327 1.66 3.33 1.10
N VAL A 328 1.48 4.07 2.19
CA VAL A 328 1.36 5.54 2.17
C VAL A 328 2.67 6.20 1.74
N LEU A 329 3.83 5.60 2.00
CA LEU A 329 5.13 6.11 1.57
C LEU A 329 5.37 6.05 0.06
N THR A 330 4.55 5.31 -0.69
CA THR A 330 4.60 5.31 -2.16
C THR A 330 3.96 6.55 -2.79
N ASP A 331 3.49 7.49 -1.96
CA ASP A 331 2.77 8.67 -2.42
C ASP A 331 3.63 9.70 -3.17
N LEU A 332 3.00 10.39 -4.12
CA LEU A 332 3.64 11.46 -4.89
C LEU A 332 3.71 12.77 -4.11
N ASN A 333 2.81 13.01 -3.15
CA ASN A 333 2.81 14.21 -2.34
C ASN A 333 3.92 14.16 -1.28
N PHE A 334 4.89 15.06 -1.42
CA PHE A 334 6.04 15.15 -0.53
C PHE A 334 5.66 15.34 0.95
N LYS A 335 4.61 16.13 1.26
CA LYS A 335 4.20 16.38 2.64
C LYS A 335 3.60 15.12 3.28
N VAL A 336 2.85 14.33 2.50
CA VAL A 336 2.33 13.02 2.93
C VAL A 336 3.49 12.07 3.26
N VAL A 337 4.51 11.99 2.40
CA VAL A 337 5.70 11.15 2.65
C VAL A 337 6.44 11.60 3.92
N VAL A 338 6.69 12.90 4.08
CA VAL A 338 7.38 13.44 5.27
C VAL A 338 6.61 13.14 6.55
N LEU A 339 5.31 13.39 6.59
CA LEU A 339 4.47 13.10 7.76
C LEU A 339 4.43 11.60 8.08
N THR A 340 4.39 10.75 7.06
CA THR A 340 4.39 9.30 7.26
C THR A 340 5.71 8.82 7.84
N LEU A 341 6.85 9.30 7.34
CA LEU A 341 8.17 9.01 7.92
C LEU A 341 8.28 9.49 9.38
N ASP A 342 7.68 10.64 9.70
CA ASP A 342 7.65 11.15 11.08
C ASP A 342 6.79 10.27 12.01
N VAL A 343 5.65 9.79 11.54
CA VAL A 343 4.84 8.79 12.27
C VAL A 343 5.64 7.49 12.49
N VAL A 344 6.38 7.01 11.48
CA VAL A 344 7.24 5.82 11.60
C VAL A 344 8.33 6.04 12.64
N ARG A 345 9.02 7.18 12.59
CA ARG A 345 10.04 7.56 13.59
C ARG A 345 9.48 7.57 15.00
N LEU A 346 8.36 8.26 15.21
CA LEU A 346 7.70 8.29 16.52
C LEU A 346 7.28 6.90 16.98
N THR A 347 6.79 6.06 16.06
CA THR A 347 6.43 4.66 16.40
C THR A 347 7.66 3.92 16.91
N VAL A 348 8.81 4.01 16.21
CA VAL A 348 10.06 3.39 16.65
C VAL A 348 10.48 3.89 18.04
N ASN A 349 10.48 5.22 18.22
CA ASN A 349 10.93 5.86 19.46
C ASN A 349 10.03 5.50 20.67
N ARG A 350 8.71 5.37 20.44
CA ARG A 350 7.73 5.07 21.50
C ARG A 350 7.63 3.58 21.84
N LEU A 351 7.72 2.70 20.84
CA LEU A 351 7.57 1.26 21.05
C LEU A 351 8.89 0.56 21.42
N LYS A 352 10.03 1.17 21.14
CA LYS A 352 11.37 0.72 21.56
C LYS A 352 11.63 -0.75 21.21
N SER A 353 11.89 -1.61 22.21
CA SER A 353 12.23 -3.03 22.03
C SER A 353 11.12 -3.84 21.36
N HIS A 354 9.86 -3.40 21.39
CA HIS A 354 8.78 -4.05 20.63
C HIS A 354 8.99 -3.99 19.11
N MET A 355 9.88 -3.11 18.63
CA MET A 355 10.24 -3.04 17.21
C MET A 355 11.16 -4.18 16.77
N GLU A 356 11.79 -4.93 17.67
CA GLU A 356 12.81 -5.93 17.33
C GLU A 356 12.27 -7.04 16.41
N ALA A 357 11.05 -7.53 16.70
CA ALA A 357 10.37 -8.54 15.87
C ALA A 357 9.96 -8.01 14.48
N HIS A 358 9.98 -6.69 14.28
CA HIS A 358 9.57 -6.01 13.04
C HIS A 358 10.70 -5.18 12.42
N LEU A 359 11.94 -5.43 12.83
CA LEU A 359 13.10 -4.67 12.39
C LEU A 359 13.28 -4.75 10.86
N GLN A 360 13.20 -5.94 10.29
CA GLN A 360 13.31 -6.14 8.84
C GLN A 360 12.27 -5.32 8.08
N GLN A 361 11.01 -5.35 8.53
CA GLN A 361 9.91 -4.62 7.90
C GLN A 361 10.09 -3.11 8.04
N THR A 362 10.55 -2.65 9.20
CA THR A 362 10.82 -1.22 9.45
C THR A 362 11.92 -0.70 8.53
N ILE A 363 13.06 -1.39 8.43
CA ILE A 363 14.14 -0.98 7.52
C ILE A 363 13.71 -1.08 6.06
N SER A 364 12.96 -2.13 5.68
CA SER A 364 12.46 -2.28 4.30
C SER A 364 11.50 -1.17 3.90
N LEU A 365 10.69 -0.70 4.86
CA LEU A 365 9.83 0.46 4.71
C LEU A 365 10.65 1.74 4.48
N LEU A 366 11.68 1.99 5.29
CA LEU A 366 12.56 3.17 5.13
C LEU A 366 13.37 3.13 3.83
N ALA A 367 13.80 1.93 3.41
CA ALA A 367 14.65 1.72 2.25
C ALA A 367 14.01 2.17 0.92
N GLN A 368 12.67 2.27 0.87
CA GLN A 368 11.95 2.88 -0.24
C GLN A 368 12.42 4.31 -0.54
N HIS A 369 12.94 5.01 0.48
CA HIS A 369 13.37 6.39 0.41
C HIS A 369 14.87 6.62 0.66
N PHE A 370 15.69 5.57 0.85
CA PHE A 370 17.15 5.72 1.01
C PHE A 370 17.81 6.45 -0.18
N GLY A 371 17.26 6.27 -1.39
CA GLY A 371 17.76 6.95 -2.59
C GLY A 371 17.31 8.41 -2.75
N ASN A 372 16.53 8.95 -1.81
CA ASN A 372 15.97 10.30 -1.90
C ASN A 372 17.05 11.36 -1.67
N GLN A 373 16.91 12.54 -2.27
CA GLN A 373 17.89 13.63 -2.17
C GLN A 373 17.37 14.82 -1.35
N LYS A 374 16.10 14.80 -0.94
CA LYS A 374 15.52 15.87 -0.10
C LYS A 374 16.04 15.73 1.33
N ALA A 375 16.71 16.77 1.82
CA ALA A 375 17.37 16.77 3.13
C ALA A 375 16.44 16.36 4.28
N VAL A 376 15.19 16.84 4.29
CA VAL A 376 14.19 16.50 5.31
C VAL A 376 13.90 14.99 5.38
N ILE A 377 13.82 14.31 4.23
CA ILE A 377 13.58 12.86 4.17
C ILE A 377 14.82 12.11 4.67
N LYS A 378 16.01 12.49 4.22
CA LYS A 378 17.28 11.91 4.68
C LYS A 378 17.43 12.04 6.20
N GLN A 379 17.12 13.22 6.74
CA GLN A 379 17.19 13.49 8.17
C GLN A 379 16.20 12.60 8.95
N LEU A 380 14.95 12.46 8.49
CA LEU A 380 13.99 11.58 9.16
C LEU A 380 14.43 10.12 9.14
N ILE A 381 14.93 9.63 8.01
CA ILE A 381 15.50 8.28 7.89
C ILE A 381 16.66 8.10 8.88
N MET A 382 17.63 9.02 8.86
CA MET A 382 18.79 8.98 9.75
C MET A 382 18.37 8.93 11.21
N MET A 383 17.49 9.85 11.64
CA MET A 383 16.99 9.91 13.01
C MET A 383 16.28 8.61 13.40
N THR A 384 15.46 8.05 12.50
CA THR A 384 14.74 6.80 12.74
C THR A 384 15.69 5.61 12.88
N CYS A 385 16.73 5.53 12.05
CA CYS A 385 17.77 4.52 12.18
C CYS A 385 18.55 4.68 13.49
N MET A 386 18.88 5.90 13.90
CA MET A 386 19.54 6.14 15.20
C MET A 386 18.63 5.74 16.38
N ASP A 387 17.32 6.00 16.31
CA ASP A 387 16.35 5.49 17.29
C ASP A 387 16.36 3.95 17.33
N LEU A 388 16.44 3.26 16.18
CA LEU A 388 16.56 1.80 16.15
C LEU A 388 17.86 1.32 16.80
N PHE A 389 18.99 1.97 16.54
CA PHE A 389 20.28 1.64 17.16
C PHE A 389 20.28 1.83 18.68
N GLN A 390 19.50 2.78 19.20
CA GLN A 390 19.40 3.04 20.63
C GLN A 390 18.42 2.11 21.36
N ASN A 391 17.36 1.66 20.67
CA ASN A 391 16.25 0.94 21.31
C ASN A 391 16.18 -0.57 20.99
N VAL A 392 16.91 -1.03 19.98
CA VAL A 392 16.94 -2.43 19.51
C VAL A 392 18.39 -2.91 19.44
N ASN A 393 18.63 -4.23 19.38
CA ASN A 393 19.97 -4.80 19.23
C ASN A 393 20.73 -4.20 18.02
N PRO A 394 21.82 -3.43 18.24
CA PRO A 394 22.59 -2.80 17.16
C PRO A 394 23.10 -3.77 16.10
N LYS A 395 23.44 -5.01 16.50
CA LYS A 395 23.89 -6.07 15.59
C LYS A 395 22.84 -6.38 14.54
N ALA A 396 21.60 -6.53 14.99
CA ALA A 396 20.48 -6.87 14.13
C ALA A 396 20.22 -5.73 13.15
N VAL A 397 20.29 -4.48 13.62
CA VAL A 397 20.11 -3.28 12.77
C VAL A 397 21.18 -3.24 11.68
N VAL A 398 22.46 -3.44 12.03
CA VAL A 398 23.55 -3.55 11.05
C VAL A 398 23.29 -4.67 10.06
N GLY A 399 22.94 -5.87 10.53
CA GLY A 399 22.71 -7.03 9.68
C GLY A 399 21.63 -6.77 8.61
N VAL A 400 20.54 -6.10 8.98
CA VAL A 400 19.47 -5.74 8.04
C VAL A 400 19.90 -4.62 7.08
N LEU A 401 20.62 -3.60 7.57
CA LEU A 401 21.10 -2.49 6.74
C LEU A 401 22.13 -2.93 5.70
N CYS A 402 23.01 -3.88 6.05
CA CYS A 402 24.11 -4.32 5.18
C CYS A 402 23.63 -4.90 3.84
N VAL A 403 22.42 -5.48 3.78
CA VAL A 403 21.81 -5.98 2.54
C VAL A 403 21.71 -4.89 1.47
N TYR A 404 21.56 -3.62 1.90
CA TYR A 404 21.41 -2.48 0.99
C TYR A 404 22.75 -1.89 0.49
N LEU A 405 23.90 -2.35 1.01
CA LEU A 405 25.22 -1.97 0.53
C LEU A 405 25.54 -2.55 -0.86
N GLU A 406 24.81 -3.57 -1.31
CA GLU A 406 24.95 -4.13 -2.66
C GLU A 406 23.84 -3.66 -3.61
N HIS A 407 23.03 -2.69 -3.19
CA HIS A 407 21.88 -2.23 -3.96
C HIS A 407 22.31 -1.54 -5.28
N ARG A 408 21.59 -1.81 -6.38
CA ARG A 408 21.88 -1.24 -7.72
C ARG A 408 21.98 0.28 -7.75
N ASN A 409 21.14 0.97 -6.96
CA ASN A 409 21.14 2.43 -6.87
C ASN A 409 22.24 2.89 -5.89
N SER A 410 23.24 3.61 -6.40
CA SER A 410 24.35 4.11 -5.59
C SER A 410 23.95 5.12 -4.52
N ARG A 411 22.82 5.83 -4.67
CA ARG A 411 22.31 6.73 -3.61
C ARG A 411 21.86 5.94 -2.39
N VAL A 412 21.30 4.74 -2.59
CA VAL A 412 20.89 3.84 -1.50
C VAL A 412 22.13 3.35 -0.76
N ARG A 413 23.16 2.90 -1.49
CA ARG A 413 24.43 2.46 -0.89
C ARG A 413 25.08 3.58 -0.08
N GLU A 414 25.21 4.77 -0.67
CA GLU A 414 25.72 5.98 -0.01
C GLU A 414 24.97 6.28 1.30
N GLU A 415 23.64 6.26 1.28
CA GLU A 415 22.86 6.55 2.48
C GLU A 415 23.04 5.52 3.58
N VAL A 416 23.15 4.24 3.23
CA VAL A 416 23.41 3.17 4.21
C VAL A 416 24.79 3.36 4.84
N VAL A 417 25.81 3.71 4.05
CA VAL A 417 27.15 4.03 4.59
C VAL A 417 27.07 5.20 5.57
N ASN A 418 26.34 6.27 5.22
CA ASN A 418 26.15 7.42 6.11
C ASN A 418 25.47 7.02 7.43
N ILE A 419 24.43 6.18 7.38
CA ILE A 419 23.74 5.67 8.57
C ILE A 419 24.70 4.88 9.45
N LEU A 420 25.51 3.99 8.86
CA LEU A 420 26.51 3.21 9.59
C LEU A 420 27.60 4.11 10.19
N THR A 421 28.04 5.16 9.48
CA THR A 421 28.97 6.17 10.00
C THR A 421 28.40 6.86 11.24
N SER A 422 27.15 7.33 11.18
CA SER A 422 26.49 7.94 12.35
C SER A 422 26.30 6.95 13.51
N ALA A 423 26.01 5.68 13.21
CA ALA A 423 25.88 4.63 14.22
C ALA A 423 27.19 4.39 14.99
N LEU A 424 28.34 4.45 14.32
CA LEU A 424 29.65 4.35 14.97
C LEU A 424 29.86 5.48 15.99
N MET A 425 29.42 6.70 15.67
CA MET A 425 29.60 7.87 16.55
C MET A 425 28.81 7.80 17.86
N ILE A 426 27.70 7.07 17.88
CA ILE A 426 26.89 6.84 19.09
C ILE A 426 27.21 5.52 19.80
N THR A 427 28.10 4.70 19.23
CA THR A 427 28.47 3.39 19.77
C THR A 427 29.81 3.49 20.49
N SER A 428 29.86 3.06 21.76
CA SER A 428 31.13 2.97 22.49
C SER A 428 32.15 2.09 21.75
N PRO A 429 33.42 2.52 21.57
CA PRO A 429 34.45 1.76 20.87
C PRO A 429 34.62 0.32 21.37
N SER A 430 34.41 0.08 22.68
CA SER A 430 34.53 -1.26 23.27
C SER A 430 33.48 -2.26 22.79
N ARG A 431 32.40 -1.78 22.16
CA ARG A 431 31.32 -2.61 21.59
C ARG A 431 31.48 -2.82 20.09
N ILE A 432 32.56 -2.34 19.47
CA ILE A 432 32.74 -2.36 18.01
C ILE A 432 33.68 -3.51 17.62
N ASN A 433 33.22 -4.38 16.71
CA ASN A 433 34.09 -5.34 16.05
C ASN A 433 34.77 -4.67 14.84
N PHE A 434 35.93 -4.06 15.08
CA PHE A 434 36.67 -3.32 14.05
C PHE A 434 37.04 -4.19 12.84
N THR A 435 37.40 -5.46 13.04
CA THR A 435 37.74 -6.36 11.93
C THR A 435 36.59 -6.49 10.94
N ALA A 436 35.37 -6.62 11.44
CA ALA A 436 34.21 -6.73 10.58
C ALA A 436 33.80 -5.43 9.91
N VAL A 437 33.93 -4.31 10.62
CA VAL A 437 33.70 -2.99 10.03
C VAL A 437 34.68 -2.74 8.90
N VAL A 438 35.96 -3.09 9.09
CA VAL A 438 36.98 -3.04 8.03
C VAL A 438 36.60 -3.93 6.85
N ASN A 439 36.22 -5.20 7.09
CA ASN A 439 35.81 -6.11 6.02
C ASN A 439 34.62 -5.59 5.21
N LEU A 440 33.66 -4.93 5.86
CA LEU A 440 32.52 -4.28 5.22
C LEU A 440 32.92 -3.03 4.42
N LEU A 441 33.90 -2.27 4.93
CA LEU A 441 34.37 -1.01 4.35
C LEU A 441 35.18 -1.23 3.07
N ILE A 442 36.01 -2.27 3.00
CA ILE A 442 36.93 -2.49 1.86
C ILE A 442 36.21 -2.50 0.50
N PRO A 443 35.12 -3.27 0.28
CA PRO A 443 34.38 -3.23 -0.99
C PRO A 443 33.81 -1.85 -1.33
N LEU A 444 33.44 -1.05 -0.33
CA LEU A 444 32.83 0.27 -0.52
C LEU A 444 33.85 1.33 -0.97
N LEU A 445 35.10 1.22 -0.50
CA LEU A 445 36.21 2.04 -1.00
C LEU A 445 36.49 1.78 -2.49
N LEU A 446 36.13 0.58 -2.97
CA LEU A 446 36.26 0.14 -4.37
C LEU A 446 34.96 0.33 -5.17
N ASP A 447 33.92 0.93 -4.61
CA ASP A 447 32.62 1.06 -5.28
C ASP A 447 32.76 1.78 -6.64
N PRO A 448 32.06 1.33 -7.70
CA PRO A 448 32.17 1.95 -9.02
C PRO A 448 31.77 3.43 -9.04
N LYS A 449 30.92 3.89 -8.12
CA LYS A 449 30.42 5.27 -8.07
C LYS A 449 31.20 6.11 -7.05
N ARG A 450 31.78 7.22 -7.52
CA ARG A 450 32.56 8.18 -6.71
C ARG A 450 31.87 8.57 -5.40
N ARG A 451 30.56 8.82 -5.41
CA ARG A 451 29.79 9.21 -4.22
C ARG A 451 29.85 8.20 -3.09
N VAL A 452 29.80 6.90 -3.41
CA VAL A 452 29.86 5.84 -2.39
C VAL A 452 31.27 5.73 -1.84
N ARG A 453 32.29 5.86 -2.71
CA ARG A 453 33.69 5.91 -2.26
C ARG A 453 33.95 7.07 -1.32
N LEU A 454 33.40 8.27 -1.58
CA LEU A 454 33.54 9.42 -0.69
C LEU A 454 32.90 9.15 0.69
N ALA A 455 31.66 8.65 0.72
CA ALA A 455 31.02 8.24 1.97
C ALA A 455 31.81 7.14 2.70
N ALA A 456 32.44 6.22 1.96
CA ALA A 456 33.31 5.20 2.52
C ALA A 456 34.60 5.79 3.11
N PHE A 457 35.19 6.83 2.51
CA PHE A 457 36.34 7.54 3.09
C PHE A 457 35.95 8.33 4.35
N GLU A 458 34.75 8.88 4.42
CA GLU A 458 34.23 9.48 5.66
C GLU A 458 34.05 8.42 6.75
N HIS A 459 33.46 7.27 6.40
CA HIS A 459 33.33 6.12 7.29
C HIS A 459 34.69 5.62 7.80
N LEU A 460 35.67 5.48 6.89
CA LEU A 460 37.05 5.11 7.19
C LEU A 460 37.68 6.06 8.21
N SER A 461 37.47 7.36 8.06
CA SER A 461 38.02 8.38 8.95
C SER A 461 37.48 8.21 10.37
N VAL A 462 36.17 7.97 10.51
CA VAL A 462 35.53 7.66 11.80
C VAL A 462 36.07 6.36 12.39
N VAL A 463 36.21 5.31 11.58
CA VAL A 463 36.77 4.02 12.04
C VAL A 463 38.20 4.20 12.53
N ALA A 464 39.06 4.90 11.78
CA ALA A 464 40.45 5.11 12.14
C ALA A 464 40.58 5.92 13.44
N TYR A 465 39.77 6.97 13.60
CA TYR A 465 39.67 7.74 14.85
C TYR A 465 39.30 6.83 16.03
N LEU A 466 38.27 5.98 15.89
CA LEU A 466 37.83 5.07 16.94
C LEU A 466 38.83 3.94 17.25
N MET A 467 39.68 3.56 16.29
CA MET A 467 40.74 2.56 16.47
C MET A 467 41.94 3.08 17.30
N ASN A 468 42.00 4.39 17.57
CA ASN A 468 42.98 5.04 18.45
C ASN A 468 44.44 4.60 18.17
N GLY A 469 44.91 4.77 16.93
CA GLY A 469 46.28 4.46 16.51
C GLY A 469 46.52 3.01 16.05
N LYS A 470 45.54 2.10 16.13
CA LYS A 470 45.65 0.71 15.62
C LYS A 470 45.34 0.57 14.12
N VAL A 471 45.71 1.58 13.33
CA VAL A 471 45.33 1.72 11.92
C VAL A 471 46.06 0.72 11.01
N GLU A 472 47.14 0.09 11.48
CA GLU A 472 47.92 -0.87 10.68
C GLU A 472 47.10 -2.08 10.20
N THR A 473 46.16 -2.56 11.01
CA THR A 473 45.26 -3.66 10.61
C THR A 473 44.36 -3.26 9.44
N LEU A 474 43.89 -2.01 9.46
CA LEU A 474 43.11 -1.42 8.37
C LEU A 474 43.97 -1.23 7.12
N LEU A 475 45.18 -0.67 7.25
CA LEU A 475 46.10 -0.49 6.13
C LEU A 475 46.50 -1.81 5.48
N ARG A 476 46.69 -2.86 6.26
CA ARG A 476 46.94 -4.22 5.74
C ARG A 476 45.78 -4.69 4.87
N ALA A 477 44.54 -4.60 5.36
CA ALA A 477 43.36 -5.00 4.60
C ALA A 477 43.20 -4.19 3.30
N VAL A 478 43.56 -2.90 3.31
CA VAL A 478 43.55 -2.03 2.14
C VAL A 478 44.61 -2.47 1.11
N ARG A 479 45.85 -2.73 1.55
CA ARG A 479 46.94 -3.22 0.66
C ARG A 479 46.57 -4.55 0.01
N ASP A 480 46.00 -5.47 0.79
CA ASP A 480 45.55 -6.77 0.29
C ASP A 480 44.41 -6.62 -0.73
N ALA A 481 43.53 -5.64 -0.54
CA ALA A 481 42.45 -5.35 -1.49
C ALA A 481 42.97 -4.69 -2.77
N GLU A 482 43.90 -3.75 -2.66
CA GLU A 482 44.56 -3.11 -3.81
C GLU A 482 45.24 -4.15 -4.71
N ALA A 483 45.99 -5.08 -4.12
CA ALA A 483 46.62 -6.17 -4.84
C ALA A 483 45.59 -7.10 -5.51
N ARG A 484 44.55 -7.52 -4.79
CA ARG A 484 43.53 -8.45 -5.30
C ARG A 484 42.68 -7.87 -6.42
N HIS A 485 42.33 -6.58 -6.34
CA HIS A 485 41.42 -5.93 -7.28
C HIS A 485 42.13 -5.05 -8.32
N SER A 486 43.48 -5.08 -8.36
CA SER A 486 44.29 -4.23 -9.25
C SER A 486 43.94 -2.72 -9.13
N ALA A 487 43.53 -2.29 -7.94
CA ALA A 487 43.03 -0.94 -7.67
C ALA A 487 44.15 0.04 -7.35
N LYS A 488 45.04 0.28 -8.33
CA LYS A 488 46.25 1.10 -8.17
C LYS A 488 45.95 2.46 -7.55
N GLY A 489 46.68 2.80 -6.49
CA GLY A 489 46.60 4.06 -5.77
C GLY A 489 45.61 4.06 -4.60
N LEU A 490 44.92 2.94 -4.31
CA LEU A 490 43.98 2.87 -3.19
C LEU A 490 44.68 3.10 -1.84
N THR A 491 45.81 2.43 -1.58
CA THR A 491 46.56 2.61 -0.33
C THR A 491 47.04 4.05 -0.19
N ALA A 492 47.52 4.66 -1.26
CA ALA A 492 47.94 6.06 -1.26
C ALA A 492 46.75 7.00 -0.92
N ALA A 493 45.58 6.79 -1.52
CA ALA A 493 44.38 7.58 -1.24
C ALA A 493 43.91 7.43 0.22
N VAL A 494 43.96 6.21 0.76
CA VAL A 494 43.66 5.94 2.19
C VAL A 494 44.66 6.65 3.09
N MET A 495 45.96 6.57 2.81
CA MET A 495 47.00 7.23 3.59
C MET A 495 46.83 8.75 3.59
N VAL A 496 46.53 9.36 2.44
CA VAL A 496 46.24 10.80 2.35
C VAL A 496 45.03 11.14 3.20
N CYS A 497 43.93 10.38 3.09
CA CYS A 497 42.74 10.59 3.90
C CYS A 497 43.07 10.57 5.40
N LEU A 498 43.77 9.53 5.87
CA LEU A 498 44.16 9.39 7.28
C LEU A 498 45.07 10.54 7.76
N SER A 499 46.00 11.01 6.91
CA SER A 499 46.90 12.11 7.25
C SER A 499 46.23 13.48 7.35
N CYS A 500 45.02 13.64 6.81
CA CYS A 500 44.25 14.88 6.96
C CYS A 500 43.45 14.94 8.28
N PHE A 501 43.35 13.83 9.02
CA PHE A 501 42.53 13.70 10.24
C PHE A 501 43.34 13.36 11.51
N CYS A 502 44.61 12.99 11.38
CA CYS A 502 45.59 12.94 12.46
C CYS A 502 46.36 14.27 12.51
#